data_AF-A0A9X0JBA2-F1
#
_entry.id   AF-A0A9X0JBA2-F1
#
_cell.length_a   1.000
_cell.length_b   1.000
_cell.length_c   1.000
_cell.angle_alpha   90.00
_cell.angle_beta   90.00
_cell.angle_gamma   90.00
#
_symmetry.space_group_name_H-M   'P 1'
#
loop_
_entity.id
_entity.type
_entity.pdbx_description
1 polymer ?
#
loop_
_entity_poly.entity_id
_entity_poly.type
_entity_poly.pdbx_seq_one_letter_code
_entity_poly.pdbx_strand_id
1 'polypeptide(L)'
;MKYAIGPVLWYWPTDTLETFYQRAAESSAEIIYLGEAVCSKRRATSFNQWMEIARMLALQGKQVVLSTLALLQSPSEVKELRRYVENGEFLLEANDIGTVNMAAERKLPFVAGPTLNVYNAQTLQLLLQEGMTRWCIPVEMSRDWLIQLLQQCDAAGVREQFEVEVLGYGHLPLALSARCFTARAENRGKDDCQTCCINYPTGRRVLSQEGQQVFVLNGIQTMSGYCYNLGNDLSGMHNWIDIVRLSPQGESTLAEVDRFRANEAGQAPLMMARGSDCNGYWRRLAGMALEGER
;
A
#
# COMPACT_ATOMS: atom_id res chain seq x y z
N MET A 1 4.32 6.43 -16.76
CA MET A 1 4.44 6.64 -15.29
C MET A 1 5.49 5.66 -14.75
N LYS A 2 5.85 5.70 -13.47
CA LYS A 2 6.61 4.60 -12.83
C LYS A 2 5.64 3.57 -12.24
N TYR A 3 6.11 2.34 -12.05
CA TYR A 3 5.36 1.28 -11.39
C TYR A 3 6.03 0.83 -10.10
N ALA A 4 5.21 0.57 -9.10
CA ALA A 4 5.66 0.10 -7.80
C ALA A 4 5.00 -1.23 -7.42
N ILE A 5 5.77 -2.09 -6.77
CA ILE A 5 5.23 -3.21 -5.99
C ILE A 5 5.11 -2.74 -4.54
N GLY A 6 3.88 -2.71 -4.01
CA GLY A 6 3.59 -2.33 -2.63
C GLY A 6 4.09 -3.36 -1.62
N PRO A 7 4.05 -3.04 -0.30
CA PRO A 7 4.40 -4.01 0.72
C PRO A 7 3.36 -5.15 0.72
N VAL A 8 3.79 -6.35 1.08
CA VAL A 8 2.90 -7.51 1.20
C VAL A 8 1.96 -7.28 2.39
N LEU A 9 0.66 -7.14 2.11
CA LEU A 9 -0.37 -6.91 3.15
C LEU A 9 -0.87 -8.21 3.80
N TRP A 10 -0.62 -9.35 3.15
CA TRP A 10 -0.91 -10.70 3.64
C TRP A 10 0.14 -11.18 4.65
N TYR A 11 -0.19 -12.21 5.43
CA TYR A 11 0.83 -12.83 6.28
C TYR A 11 1.51 -13.99 5.54
N TRP A 12 2.57 -13.66 4.80
CA TRP A 12 3.39 -14.66 4.11
C TRP A 12 4.56 -15.14 5.00
N PRO A 13 4.91 -16.43 4.96
CA PRO A 13 6.14 -16.94 5.55
C PRO A 13 7.40 -16.27 4.97
N THR A 14 8.48 -16.25 5.73
CA THR A 14 9.76 -15.64 5.33
C THR A 14 10.27 -16.17 3.99
N ASP A 15 10.30 -17.50 3.79
CA ASP A 15 10.78 -18.12 2.55
C ASP A 15 9.92 -17.72 1.33
N THR A 16 8.62 -17.52 1.53
CA THR A 16 7.71 -17.03 0.49
C THR A 16 8.00 -15.57 0.15
N LEU A 17 8.27 -14.73 1.15
CA LEU A 17 8.69 -13.34 0.93
C LEU A 17 10.01 -13.27 0.19
N GLU A 18 11.01 -14.04 0.60
CA GLU A 18 12.33 -14.10 -0.05
C GLU A 18 12.20 -14.52 -1.52
N THR A 19 11.45 -15.60 -1.80
CA THR A 19 11.19 -16.06 -3.17
C THR A 19 10.49 -14.99 -4.01
N PHE A 20 9.46 -14.34 -3.44
CA PHE A 20 8.73 -13.28 -4.14
C PHE A 20 9.62 -12.09 -4.47
N TYR A 21 10.44 -11.62 -3.52
CA TYR A 21 11.30 -10.46 -3.75
C TYR A 21 12.50 -10.76 -4.65
N GLN A 22 13.03 -11.98 -4.64
CA GLN A 22 14.02 -12.41 -5.65
C GLN A 22 13.45 -12.26 -7.06
N ARG A 23 12.20 -12.69 -7.29
CA ARG A 23 11.52 -12.49 -8.58
C ARG A 23 11.14 -11.04 -8.85
N ALA A 24 10.75 -10.29 -7.81
CA ALA A 24 10.43 -8.87 -7.95
C ALA A 24 11.65 -8.06 -8.40
N ALA A 25 12.86 -8.49 -8.04
CA ALA A 25 14.12 -7.91 -8.49
C ALA A 25 14.26 -7.93 -10.03
N GLU A 26 13.69 -8.94 -10.69
CA GLU A 26 13.73 -9.12 -12.14
C GLU A 26 12.49 -8.52 -12.85
N SER A 27 11.48 -8.09 -12.09
CA SER A 27 10.25 -7.52 -12.66
C SER A 27 10.47 -6.15 -13.30
N SER A 28 9.49 -5.66 -14.07
CA SER A 28 9.55 -4.32 -14.68
C SER A 28 9.21 -3.17 -13.71
N ALA A 29 8.90 -3.45 -12.44
CA ALA A 29 8.65 -2.41 -11.45
C ALA A 29 9.95 -1.68 -11.07
N GLU A 30 9.91 -0.35 -11.03
CA GLU A 30 11.05 0.50 -10.64
C GLU A 30 11.18 0.64 -9.12
N ILE A 31 10.07 0.51 -8.39
CA ILE A 31 9.98 0.78 -6.95
C ILE A 31 9.45 -0.45 -6.23
N ILE A 32 10.06 -0.82 -5.11
CA ILE A 32 9.61 -1.93 -4.27
C ILE A 32 9.50 -1.47 -2.81
N TYR A 33 8.32 -1.62 -2.25
CA TYR A 33 8.04 -1.39 -0.84
C TYR A 33 8.20 -2.69 -0.06
N LEU A 34 8.89 -2.63 1.08
CA LEU A 34 9.24 -3.77 1.93
C LEU A 34 8.83 -3.54 3.37
N GLY A 35 8.76 -4.60 4.16
CA GLY A 35 8.45 -4.53 5.58
C GLY A 35 7.02 -4.92 5.91
N GLU A 36 6.69 -4.80 7.20
CA GLU A 36 5.41 -5.17 7.76
C GLU A 36 4.61 -3.92 8.12
N ALA A 37 3.59 -3.61 7.32
CA ALA A 37 2.76 -2.42 7.48
C ALA A 37 1.48 -2.66 8.30
N VAL A 38 1.11 -3.92 8.55
CA VAL A 38 -0.20 -4.31 9.10
C VAL A 38 -0.12 -4.66 10.58
N CYS A 39 0.69 -5.64 10.98
CA CYS A 39 0.68 -6.13 12.35
C CYS A 39 2.07 -6.51 12.85
N SER A 40 2.48 -5.84 13.93
CA SER A 40 3.72 -6.10 14.63
C SER A 40 3.89 -7.52 15.16
N LYS A 41 2.87 -8.39 15.20
CA LYS A 41 3.02 -9.80 15.62
C LYS A 41 3.48 -10.72 14.50
N ARG A 42 3.46 -10.27 13.25
CA ARG A 42 3.91 -11.01 12.05
C ARG A 42 5.43 -10.97 11.88
N ARG A 43 6.20 -11.05 12.98
CA ARG A 43 7.68 -10.87 12.98
C ARG A 43 8.46 -12.12 12.55
N ALA A 44 7.94 -12.90 11.62
CA ALA A 44 8.68 -14.07 11.11
C ALA A 44 9.98 -13.62 10.41
N THR A 45 9.93 -12.49 9.72
CA THR A 45 11.10 -11.85 9.09
C THR A 45 11.68 -10.80 10.02
N SER A 46 12.95 -10.97 10.38
CA SER A 46 13.68 -10.01 11.21
C SER A 46 14.07 -8.75 10.43
N PHE A 47 14.39 -7.66 11.13
CA PHE A 47 14.95 -6.46 10.52
C PHE A 47 16.17 -6.75 9.63
N ASN A 48 17.10 -7.59 10.09
CA ASN A 48 18.32 -7.86 9.33
C ASN A 48 18.00 -8.56 8.00
N GLN A 49 17.04 -9.50 8.00
CA GLN A 49 16.57 -10.16 6.79
C GLN A 49 15.87 -9.16 5.86
N TRP A 50 15.04 -8.26 6.39
CA TRP A 50 14.46 -7.18 5.57
C TRP A 50 15.52 -6.29 4.92
N MET A 51 16.57 -5.92 5.66
CA MET A 51 17.68 -5.13 5.12
C MET A 51 18.50 -5.89 4.08
N GLU A 52 18.66 -7.20 4.23
CA GLU A 52 19.32 -8.04 3.23
C GLU A 52 18.53 -8.09 1.91
N ILE A 53 17.21 -8.32 2.00
CA ILE A 53 16.32 -8.25 0.83
C ILE A 53 16.37 -6.86 0.19
N ALA A 54 16.34 -5.79 1.00
CA ALA A 54 16.42 -4.41 0.53
C ALA A 54 17.72 -4.14 -0.24
N ARG A 55 18.87 -4.55 0.29
CA ARG A 55 20.16 -4.39 -0.40
C ARG A 55 20.22 -5.20 -1.68
N MET A 56 19.70 -6.43 -1.68
CA MET A 56 19.63 -7.25 -2.89
C MET A 56 18.82 -6.55 -3.99
N LEU A 57 17.64 -6.02 -3.66
CA LEU A 57 16.80 -5.29 -4.61
C LEU A 57 17.46 -4.01 -5.11
N ALA A 58 18.11 -3.25 -4.23
CA ALA A 58 18.83 -2.04 -4.60
C ALA A 58 20.03 -2.32 -5.52
N LEU A 59 20.75 -3.44 -5.32
CA LEU A 59 21.81 -3.89 -6.22
C LEU A 59 21.29 -4.22 -7.64
N GLN A 60 20.02 -4.60 -7.76
CA GLN A 60 19.32 -4.80 -9.04
C GLN A 60 18.72 -3.51 -9.61
N GLY A 61 19.05 -2.35 -9.03
CA GLY A 61 18.63 -1.04 -9.51
C GLY A 61 17.20 -0.63 -9.10
N LYS A 62 16.57 -1.34 -8.16
CA LYS A 62 15.24 -0.99 -7.64
C LYS A 62 15.35 0.15 -6.63
N GLN A 63 14.41 1.10 -6.67
CA GLN A 63 14.22 2.01 -5.54
C GLN A 63 13.50 1.26 -4.43
N VAL A 64 14.17 1.09 -3.28
CA VAL A 64 13.60 0.40 -2.13
C VAL A 64 13.00 1.41 -1.15
N VAL A 65 11.81 1.11 -0.66
CA VAL A 65 11.12 1.88 0.38
C VAL A 65 10.71 0.95 1.53
N LEU A 66 11.05 1.27 2.77
CA LEU A 66 10.69 0.50 3.95
C LEU A 66 9.37 1.03 4.53
N SER A 67 8.31 0.24 4.41
CA SER A 67 6.99 0.52 4.97
C SER A 67 6.93 0.24 6.47
N THR A 68 6.56 1.26 7.24
CA THR A 68 6.39 1.15 8.69
C THR A 68 4.96 0.74 9.07
N LEU A 69 4.77 0.32 10.31
CA LEU A 69 3.46 -0.05 10.84
C LEU A 69 2.50 1.16 10.83
N ALA A 70 1.29 0.94 10.35
CA ALA A 70 0.24 1.95 10.39
C ALA A 70 -0.40 2.14 11.77
N LEU A 71 -0.24 1.16 12.69
CA LEU A 71 -0.84 1.20 14.03
C LEU A 71 0.13 0.71 15.10
N LEU A 72 0.82 1.65 15.74
CA LEU A 72 1.67 1.43 16.91
C LEU A 72 0.82 1.39 18.19
N GLN A 73 1.06 0.40 19.03
CA GLN A 73 0.29 0.04 20.22
C GLN A 73 1.17 -0.26 21.43
N SER A 74 2.48 -0.36 21.28
CA SER A 74 3.39 -0.67 22.39
C SER A 74 4.76 0.02 22.30
N PRO A 75 5.45 0.25 23.43
CA PRO A 75 6.79 0.82 23.44
C PRO A 75 7.83 0.00 22.65
N SER A 76 7.66 -1.33 22.58
CA SER A 76 8.56 -2.19 21.81
C SER A 76 8.41 -2.00 20.31
N GLU A 77 7.22 -1.64 19.83
CA GLU A 77 6.99 -1.26 18.43
C GLU A 77 7.59 0.09 18.10
N VAL A 78 7.51 1.06 19.03
CA VAL A 78 8.18 2.37 18.90
C VAL A 78 9.71 2.19 18.82
N LYS A 79 10.27 1.27 19.62
CA LYS A 79 11.70 0.93 19.56
C LYS A 79 12.09 0.32 18.21
N GLU A 80 11.26 -0.57 17.67
CA GLU A 80 11.51 -1.18 16.36
C GLU A 80 11.36 -0.15 15.23
N LEU A 81 10.34 0.73 15.30
CA LEU A 81 10.16 1.83 14.37
C LEU A 81 11.41 2.71 14.32
N ARG A 82 11.96 3.10 15.49
CA ARG A 82 13.20 3.90 15.55
C ARG A 82 14.34 3.24 14.78
N ARG A 83 14.48 1.92 14.86
CA ARG A 83 15.49 1.15 14.13
C ARG A 83 15.31 1.27 12.61
N TYR A 84 14.07 1.22 12.11
CA TYR A 84 13.77 1.49 10.70
C TYR A 84 14.04 2.95 10.33
N VAL A 85 13.67 3.91 11.18
CA VAL A 85 13.94 5.33 10.91
C VAL A 85 15.44 5.59 10.81
N GLU A 86 16.23 4.95 11.65
CA GLU A 86 17.69 5.10 11.73
C GLU A 86 18.44 4.15 10.78
N ASN A 87 17.76 3.56 9.79
CA ASN A 87 18.36 2.57 8.89
C ASN A 87 19.50 3.14 8.01
N GLY A 88 19.45 4.43 7.66
CA GLY A 88 20.53 5.14 6.95
C GLY A 88 20.75 4.76 5.48
N GLU A 89 19.98 3.83 4.92
CA GLU A 89 20.22 3.26 3.58
C GLU A 89 19.03 3.47 2.63
N PHE A 90 17.80 3.33 3.12
CA PHE A 90 16.59 3.28 2.32
C PHE A 90 15.54 4.29 2.77
N LEU A 91 14.72 4.72 1.80
CA LEU A 91 13.59 5.62 2.02
C LEU A 91 12.55 4.94 2.92
N LEU A 92 11.82 5.72 3.72
CA LEU A 92 10.76 5.22 4.58
C LEU A 92 9.40 5.56 4.01
N GLU A 93 8.45 4.64 4.09
CA GLU A 93 7.03 4.97 3.99
C GLU A 93 6.45 5.11 5.40
N ALA A 94 6.08 6.34 5.74
CA ALA A 94 5.44 6.69 6.98
C ALA A 94 3.94 6.37 6.91
N ASN A 95 3.52 5.36 7.66
CA ASN A 95 2.13 4.94 7.75
C ASN A 95 1.43 5.44 9.04
N ASP A 96 2.16 6.11 9.93
CA ASP A 96 1.64 6.77 11.14
C ASP A 96 2.38 8.09 11.43
N ILE A 97 1.76 8.98 12.22
CA ILE A 97 2.34 10.30 12.56
C ILE A 97 3.59 10.19 13.44
N GLY A 98 3.74 9.12 14.23
CA GLY A 98 4.98 8.82 14.95
C GLY A 98 6.16 8.63 14.01
N THR A 99 5.97 7.91 12.89
CA THR A 99 6.99 7.80 11.84
C THR A 99 7.32 9.16 11.22
N VAL A 100 6.30 9.95 10.88
CA VAL A 100 6.48 11.32 10.32
C VAL A 100 7.33 12.18 11.27
N ASN A 101 6.95 12.23 12.54
CA ASN A 101 7.64 13.04 13.54
C ASN A 101 9.10 12.59 13.73
N MET A 102 9.37 11.29 13.82
CA MET A 102 10.73 10.78 13.96
C MET A 102 11.61 11.08 12.73
N ALA A 103 11.04 11.00 11.52
CA ALA A 103 11.72 11.33 10.27
C ALA A 103 12.06 12.83 10.22
N ALA A 104 11.09 13.69 10.55
CA ALA A 104 11.26 15.14 10.56
C ALA A 104 12.31 15.64 11.56
N GLU A 105 12.30 15.12 12.79
CA GLU A 105 13.33 15.41 13.81
C GLU A 105 14.75 15.15 13.30
N ARG A 106 14.88 14.13 12.43
CA ARG A 106 16.15 13.71 11.82
C ARG A 106 16.38 14.31 10.43
N LYS A 107 15.45 15.11 9.91
CA LYS A 107 15.48 15.69 8.56
C LYS A 107 15.63 14.63 7.47
N LEU A 108 14.96 13.49 7.65
CA LEU A 108 14.98 12.39 6.69
C LEU A 108 13.82 12.54 5.69
N PRO A 109 14.05 12.29 4.40
CA PRO A 109 12.96 12.24 3.43
C PRO A 109 12.07 11.03 3.70
N PHE A 110 10.78 11.15 3.43
CA PHE A 110 9.84 10.03 3.55
C PHE A 110 8.74 10.06 2.48
N VAL A 111 8.12 8.90 2.27
CA VAL A 111 6.86 8.72 1.55
C VAL A 111 5.72 8.81 2.56
N ALA A 112 4.76 9.70 2.35
CA ALA A 112 3.50 9.70 3.10
C ALA A 112 2.62 8.55 2.58
N GLY A 113 2.46 7.50 3.39
CA GLY A 113 1.68 6.32 3.05
C GLY A 113 0.16 6.58 3.07
N PRO A 114 -0.64 5.70 2.45
CA PRO A 114 -2.08 5.90 2.30
C PRO A 114 -2.84 5.92 3.63
N THR A 115 -2.27 5.32 4.69
CA THR A 115 -2.90 5.25 6.02
C THR A 115 -2.82 6.56 6.80
N LEU A 116 -2.02 7.54 6.35
CA LEU A 116 -1.98 8.88 6.94
C LEU A 116 -3.25 9.69 6.67
N ASN A 117 -4.11 9.24 5.75
CA ASN A 117 -5.45 9.82 5.55
C ASN A 117 -5.41 11.32 5.26
N VAL A 118 -4.60 11.71 4.27
CA VAL A 118 -4.40 13.11 3.87
C VAL A 118 -5.41 13.49 2.78
N TYR A 119 -6.33 14.41 3.09
CA TYR A 119 -7.47 14.79 2.22
C TYR A 119 -7.49 16.24 1.76
N ASN A 120 -6.47 17.03 2.09
CA ASN A 120 -6.43 18.46 1.77
C ASN A 120 -5.00 18.97 1.52
N ALA A 121 -4.90 20.08 0.79
CA ALA A 121 -3.62 20.68 0.41
C ALA A 121 -2.84 21.27 1.60
N GLN A 122 -3.52 21.71 2.66
CA GLN A 122 -2.86 22.30 3.84
C GLN A 122 -2.05 21.25 4.60
N THR A 123 -2.59 20.04 4.76
CA THR A 123 -1.87 18.91 5.36
C THR A 123 -0.70 18.47 4.50
N LEU A 124 -0.82 18.48 3.16
CA LEU A 124 0.32 18.20 2.28
C LEU A 124 1.43 19.25 2.44
N GLN A 125 1.10 20.53 2.53
CA GLN A 125 2.08 21.60 2.79
C GLN A 125 2.82 21.39 4.11
N LEU A 126 2.11 20.97 5.17
CA LEU A 126 2.74 20.62 6.44
C LEU A 126 3.69 19.43 6.25
N LEU A 127 3.25 18.34 5.62
CA LEU A 127 4.10 17.16 5.40
C LEU A 127 5.32 17.46 4.54
N LEU A 128 5.22 18.36 3.56
CA LEU A 128 6.37 18.85 2.78
C LEU A 128 7.40 19.54 3.69
N GLN A 129 6.96 20.39 4.61
CA GLN A 129 7.84 21.04 5.59
C GLN A 129 8.53 20.03 6.51
N GLU A 130 7.86 18.91 6.81
CA GLU A 130 8.40 17.81 7.62
C GLU A 130 9.33 16.86 6.83
N GLY A 131 9.44 16.99 5.50
CA GLY A 131 10.35 16.20 4.66
C GLY A 131 9.69 15.17 3.74
N MET A 132 8.37 15.24 3.52
CA MET A 132 7.68 14.39 2.56
C MET A 132 8.22 14.61 1.14
N THR A 133 8.46 13.52 0.41
CA THR A 133 8.93 13.54 -1.00
C THR A 133 7.93 12.89 -1.96
N ARG A 134 7.04 12.06 -1.44
CA ARG A 134 6.00 11.35 -2.18
C ARG A 134 4.76 11.22 -1.32
N TRP A 135 3.59 11.37 -1.93
CA TRP A 135 2.30 11.15 -1.30
C TRP A 135 1.55 10.03 -2.00
N CYS A 136 1.29 8.94 -1.28
CA CYS A 136 0.33 7.94 -1.71
C CYS A 136 -1.07 8.37 -1.29
N ILE A 137 -1.97 8.54 -2.25
CA ILE A 137 -3.32 9.04 -1.99
C ILE A 137 -4.12 8.06 -1.11
N PRO A 138 -5.08 8.55 -0.30
CA PRO A 138 -6.04 7.69 0.38
C PRO A 138 -6.80 6.80 -0.61
N VAL A 139 -7.03 5.55 -0.23
CA VAL A 139 -7.52 4.50 -1.14
C VAL A 139 -8.97 4.68 -1.56
N GLU A 140 -9.73 5.49 -0.83
CA GLU A 140 -11.10 5.90 -1.11
C GLU A 140 -11.21 7.19 -1.92
N MET A 141 -10.09 7.88 -2.20
CA MET A 141 -10.09 9.15 -2.90
C MET A 141 -10.42 8.96 -4.38
N SER A 142 -11.48 9.64 -4.84
CA SER A 142 -11.84 9.67 -6.26
C SER A 142 -10.87 10.50 -7.08
N ARG A 143 -10.77 10.19 -8.38
CA ARG A 143 -9.98 10.97 -9.36
C ARG A 143 -10.33 12.45 -9.34
N ASP A 144 -11.62 12.77 -9.32
CA ASP A 144 -12.08 14.15 -9.42
C ASP A 144 -11.70 14.96 -8.17
N TRP A 145 -11.75 14.33 -6.98
CA TRP A 145 -11.23 14.95 -5.75
C TRP A 145 -9.72 15.16 -5.86
N LEU A 146 -8.96 14.12 -6.24
CA LEU A 146 -7.51 14.23 -6.41
C LEU A 146 -7.13 15.42 -7.29
N ILE A 147 -7.76 15.57 -8.45
CA ILE A 147 -7.50 16.68 -9.37
C ILE A 147 -7.76 18.03 -8.70
N GLN A 148 -8.89 18.18 -8.00
CA GLN A 148 -9.21 19.43 -7.28
C GLN A 148 -8.18 19.76 -6.20
N LEU A 149 -7.70 18.74 -5.47
CA LEU A 149 -6.69 18.91 -4.43
C LEU A 149 -5.32 19.27 -5.03
N LEU A 150 -4.91 18.63 -6.13
CA LEU A 150 -3.65 18.96 -6.81
C LEU A 150 -3.68 20.38 -7.39
N GLN A 151 -4.83 20.84 -7.91
CA GLN A 151 -5.00 22.24 -8.32
C GLN A 151 -4.86 23.23 -7.15
N GLN A 152 -5.27 22.85 -5.93
CA GLN A 152 -5.00 23.67 -4.73
C GLN A 152 -3.50 23.69 -4.39
N CYS A 153 -2.79 22.57 -4.58
CA CYS A 153 -1.34 22.51 -4.43
C CYS A 153 -0.61 23.35 -5.50
N ASP A 154 -1.11 23.39 -6.74
CA ASP A 154 -0.60 24.27 -7.80
C ASP A 154 -0.77 25.73 -7.42
N ALA A 155 -1.97 26.13 -6.98
CA ALA A 155 -2.26 27.49 -6.55
C ALA A 155 -1.40 27.93 -5.35
N ALA A 156 -1.01 26.98 -4.49
CA ALA A 156 -0.11 27.21 -3.36
C ALA A 156 1.39 27.14 -3.76
N GLY A 157 1.73 26.80 -5.01
CA GLY A 157 3.11 26.70 -5.49
C GLY A 157 3.89 25.49 -4.98
N VAL A 158 3.20 24.42 -4.56
CA VAL A 158 3.84 23.25 -3.95
C VAL A 158 3.71 21.94 -4.74
N ARG A 159 2.93 21.91 -5.83
CA ARG A 159 2.69 20.68 -6.61
C ARG A 159 3.98 19.99 -7.09
N GLU A 160 4.92 20.76 -7.60
CA GLU A 160 6.17 20.24 -8.18
C GLU A 160 7.19 19.76 -7.12
N GLN A 161 6.85 19.83 -5.83
CA GLN A 161 7.76 19.47 -4.73
C GLN A 161 7.63 18.00 -4.29
N PHE A 162 6.66 17.24 -4.81
CA PHE A 162 6.44 15.84 -4.44
C PHE A 162 5.87 14.98 -5.57
N GLU A 163 6.14 13.68 -5.51
CA GLU A 163 5.51 12.66 -6.37
C GLU A 163 4.12 12.29 -5.84
N VAL A 164 3.16 12.06 -6.75
CA VAL A 164 1.82 11.53 -6.44
C VAL A 164 1.76 10.05 -6.82
N GLU A 165 1.36 9.22 -5.87
CA GLU A 165 1.23 7.78 -6.05
C GLU A 165 -0.20 7.30 -5.77
N VAL A 166 -0.67 6.34 -6.55
CA VAL A 166 -1.97 5.68 -6.35
C VAL A 166 -1.81 4.17 -6.17
N LEU A 167 -2.58 3.58 -5.26
CA LEU A 167 -2.76 2.14 -5.23
C LEU A 167 -3.70 1.73 -6.37
N GLY A 168 -3.14 1.24 -7.48
CA GLY A 168 -3.87 0.92 -8.70
C GLY A 168 -4.33 -0.54 -8.83
N TYR A 169 -3.78 -1.46 -8.02
CA TYR A 169 -4.15 -2.88 -8.06
C TYR A 169 -4.09 -3.56 -6.68
N GLY A 170 -5.02 -4.49 -6.43
CA GLY A 170 -5.04 -5.35 -5.25
C GLY A 170 -6.16 -5.00 -4.27
N HIS A 171 -6.26 -5.74 -3.17
CA HIS A 171 -7.27 -5.44 -2.15
C HIS A 171 -6.92 -4.15 -1.38
N LEU A 172 -7.86 -3.21 -1.31
CA LEU A 172 -7.65 -1.91 -0.66
C LEU A 172 -7.58 -2.07 0.86
N PRO A 173 -6.54 -1.54 1.55
CA PRO A 173 -6.45 -1.54 3.01
C PRO A 173 -7.37 -0.46 3.62
N LEU A 174 -8.66 -0.78 3.78
CA LEU A 174 -9.68 0.20 4.17
C LEU A 174 -9.63 0.63 5.64
N ALA A 175 -9.30 -0.29 6.56
CA ALA A 175 -9.27 0.03 7.98
C ALA A 175 -8.34 -0.90 8.77
N LEU A 176 -7.88 -0.41 9.92
CA LEU A 176 -7.12 -1.17 10.91
C LEU A 176 -7.80 -1.08 12.27
N SER A 177 -7.74 -2.17 13.03
CA SER A 177 -8.29 -2.24 14.39
C SER A 177 -7.21 -2.52 15.43
N ALA A 178 -7.36 -1.97 16.64
CA ALA A 178 -6.56 -2.40 17.78
C ALA A 178 -6.81 -3.88 18.14
N ARG A 179 -7.95 -4.46 17.72
CA ARG A 179 -8.29 -5.87 17.90
C ARG A 179 -8.02 -6.67 16.62
N CYS A 180 -7.68 -7.95 16.77
CA CYS A 180 -7.45 -8.84 15.64
C CYS A 180 -8.75 -9.58 15.27
N PHE A 181 -9.31 -9.28 14.09
CA PHE A 181 -10.53 -9.91 13.59
C PHE A 181 -10.34 -11.41 13.34
N THR A 182 -9.20 -11.82 12.77
CA THR A 182 -8.90 -13.23 12.55
C THR A 182 -8.81 -14.01 13.87
N ALA A 183 -8.10 -13.47 14.86
CA ALA A 183 -8.00 -14.10 16.18
C ALA A 183 -9.39 -14.22 16.83
N ARG A 184 -10.18 -13.15 16.76
CA ARG A 184 -11.55 -13.17 17.29
C ARG A 184 -12.42 -14.23 16.61
N ALA A 185 -12.30 -14.40 15.31
CA ALA A 185 -13.02 -15.42 14.55
C ALA A 185 -12.59 -16.86 14.89
N GLU A 186 -11.43 -17.04 15.54
CA GLU A 186 -10.99 -18.30 16.15
C GLU A 186 -11.23 -18.35 17.67
N ASN A 187 -12.05 -17.44 18.22
CA ASN A 187 -12.30 -17.31 19.66
C ASN A 187 -11.04 -17.06 20.52
N ARG A 188 -10.03 -16.40 19.94
CA ARG A 188 -8.78 -16.01 20.62
C ARG A 188 -8.72 -14.52 20.90
N GLY A 189 -7.99 -14.15 21.94
CA GLY A 189 -7.53 -12.77 22.15
C GLY A 189 -6.40 -12.40 21.19
N LYS A 190 -6.16 -11.10 20.96
CA LYS A 190 -5.07 -10.65 20.09
C LYS A 190 -3.70 -11.05 20.65
N ASP A 191 -3.51 -10.97 21.96
CA ASP A 191 -2.23 -11.26 22.62
C ASP A 191 -1.85 -12.75 22.54
N ASP A 192 -2.85 -13.64 22.47
CA ASP A 192 -2.68 -15.09 22.23
C ASP A 192 -3.22 -15.50 20.85
N CYS A 193 -3.02 -14.65 19.83
CA CYS A 193 -3.53 -14.95 18.48
C CYS A 193 -2.81 -16.13 17.82
N GLN A 194 -1.65 -16.56 18.33
CA GLN A 194 -0.81 -17.63 17.77
C GLN A 194 -0.56 -17.47 16.26
N THR A 195 -0.47 -16.21 15.82
CA THR A 195 -0.29 -15.81 14.42
C THR A 195 -1.25 -16.51 13.43
N CYS A 196 -2.46 -16.87 13.88
CA CYS A 196 -3.47 -17.63 13.14
C CYS A 196 -3.85 -17.07 11.75
N CYS A 197 -3.59 -15.79 11.47
CA CYS A 197 -3.72 -15.23 10.12
C CYS A 197 -2.90 -15.97 9.06
N ILE A 198 -1.86 -16.72 9.43
CA ILE A 198 -1.06 -17.53 8.49
C ILE A 198 -1.89 -18.63 7.83
N ASN A 199 -2.94 -19.10 8.51
CA ASN A 199 -3.85 -20.13 8.01
C ASN A 199 -4.84 -19.57 6.97
N TYR A 200 -4.85 -18.26 6.75
CA TYR A 200 -5.74 -17.56 5.81
C TYR A 200 -4.89 -16.70 4.87
N PRO A 201 -4.14 -17.31 3.92
CA PRO A 201 -3.17 -16.60 3.08
C PRO A 201 -3.80 -15.50 2.20
N THR A 202 -5.10 -15.59 1.94
CA THR A 202 -5.90 -14.58 1.21
C THR A 202 -6.97 -13.94 2.11
N GLY A 203 -6.78 -14.01 3.43
CA GLY A 203 -7.71 -13.48 4.43
C GLY A 203 -9.03 -14.26 4.53
N ARG A 204 -9.98 -13.69 5.27
CA ARG A 204 -11.31 -14.27 5.52
C ARG A 204 -12.37 -13.43 4.85
N ARG A 205 -13.13 -14.03 3.95
CA ARG A 205 -14.25 -13.37 3.26
C ARG A 205 -15.34 -13.01 4.26
N VAL A 206 -15.88 -11.81 4.14
CA VAL A 206 -17.05 -11.34 4.90
C VAL A 206 -18.19 -11.13 3.92
N LEU A 207 -19.33 -11.74 4.25
CA LEU A 207 -20.56 -11.65 3.47
C LEU A 207 -21.59 -10.77 4.20
N SER A 208 -22.41 -10.07 3.43
CA SER A 208 -23.65 -9.45 3.92
C SER A 208 -24.69 -10.52 4.28
N GLN A 209 -25.82 -10.10 4.84
CA GLN A 209 -26.93 -11.03 5.14
C GLN A 209 -27.55 -11.62 3.87
N GLU A 210 -27.44 -10.90 2.75
CA GLU A 210 -27.87 -11.30 1.41
C GLU A 210 -26.83 -12.18 0.69
N GLY A 211 -25.71 -12.51 1.34
CA GLY A 211 -24.66 -13.37 0.79
C GLY A 211 -23.68 -12.68 -0.15
N GLN A 212 -23.74 -11.35 -0.30
CA GLN A 212 -22.80 -10.59 -1.11
C GLN A 212 -21.48 -10.40 -0.35
N GLN A 213 -20.34 -10.62 -1.00
CA GLN A 213 -19.04 -10.30 -0.41
C GLN A 213 -18.84 -8.79 -0.30
N VAL A 214 -18.53 -8.33 0.91
CA VAL A 214 -18.32 -6.91 1.20
C VAL A 214 -16.87 -6.59 1.56
N PHE A 215 -16.21 -7.48 2.31
CA PHE A 215 -14.85 -7.26 2.80
C PHE A 215 -14.02 -8.54 2.84
N VAL A 216 -12.71 -8.38 2.97
CA VAL A 216 -11.77 -9.43 3.37
C VAL A 216 -11.10 -9.01 4.67
N LEU A 217 -11.10 -9.88 5.68
CA LEU A 217 -10.44 -9.65 6.97
C LEU A 217 -9.10 -10.38 7.02
N ASN A 218 -8.04 -9.66 7.36
CA ASN A 218 -6.70 -10.22 7.48
C ASN A 218 -5.98 -9.68 8.72
N GLY A 219 -5.96 -10.48 9.80
CA GLY A 219 -5.42 -10.05 11.08
C GLY A 219 -6.24 -8.89 11.66
N ILE A 220 -5.61 -7.73 11.78
CA ILE A 220 -6.25 -6.49 12.27
C ILE A 220 -6.86 -5.64 11.16
N GLN A 221 -6.68 -6.03 9.90
CA GLN A 221 -7.01 -5.23 8.74
C GLN A 221 -8.36 -5.66 8.14
N THR A 222 -9.16 -4.67 7.78
CA THR A 222 -10.32 -4.81 6.90
C THR A 222 -9.93 -4.31 5.52
N MET A 223 -10.14 -5.14 4.50
CA MET A 223 -9.80 -4.84 3.13
C MET A 223 -11.05 -4.85 2.24
N SER A 224 -10.97 -4.26 1.04
CA SER A 224 -12.04 -4.33 0.05
C SER A 224 -12.43 -5.78 -0.25
N GLY A 225 -13.72 -6.03 -0.48
CA GLY A 225 -14.21 -7.36 -0.84
C GLY A 225 -13.65 -7.86 -2.17
N TYR A 226 -13.49 -6.99 -3.15
CA TYR A 226 -13.00 -7.30 -4.49
C TYR A 226 -11.62 -6.68 -4.72
N CYS A 227 -10.89 -7.21 -5.70
CA CYS A 227 -9.60 -6.68 -6.12
C CYS A 227 -9.82 -5.31 -6.76
N TYR A 228 -9.20 -4.27 -6.23
CA TYR A 228 -9.22 -2.98 -6.89
C TYR A 228 -8.34 -3.04 -8.14
N ASN A 229 -8.80 -2.47 -9.24
CA ASN A 229 -8.09 -2.56 -10.51
C ASN A 229 -8.34 -1.31 -11.36
N LEU A 230 -7.31 -0.50 -11.53
CA LEU A 230 -7.32 0.73 -12.33
C LEU A 230 -6.58 0.58 -13.65
N GLY A 231 -6.29 -0.65 -14.10
CA GLY A 231 -5.53 -0.88 -15.32
C GLY A 231 -6.18 -0.28 -16.57
N ASN A 232 -7.51 -0.13 -16.59
CA ASN A 232 -8.25 0.52 -17.67
C ASN A 232 -8.43 2.04 -17.49
N ASP A 233 -7.96 2.60 -16.38
CA ASP A 233 -8.06 4.03 -16.05
C ASP A 233 -6.73 4.78 -16.25
N LEU A 234 -5.65 4.08 -16.61
CA LEU A 234 -4.28 4.60 -16.71
C LEU A 234 -4.12 5.78 -17.67
N SER A 235 -4.83 5.78 -18.80
CA SER A 235 -4.71 6.86 -19.78
C SER A 235 -5.06 8.22 -19.19
N GLY A 236 -6.01 8.27 -18.23
CA GLY A 236 -6.43 9.47 -17.52
C GLY A 236 -5.47 9.94 -16.41
N MET A 237 -4.39 9.21 -16.14
CA MET A 237 -3.49 9.46 -15.01
C MET A 237 -2.24 10.28 -15.35
N HIS A 238 -1.84 10.35 -16.63
CA HIS A 238 -0.52 10.87 -17.07
C HIS A 238 -0.11 12.25 -16.54
N ASN A 239 -1.07 13.14 -16.26
CA ASN A 239 -0.78 14.51 -15.79
C ASN A 239 -0.90 14.66 -14.26
N TRP A 240 -1.38 13.63 -13.57
CA TRP A 240 -1.81 13.73 -12.17
C TRP A 240 -1.11 12.73 -11.26
N ILE A 241 -0.65 11.60 -11.81
CA ILE A 241 -0.04 10.49 -11.08
C ILE A 241 1.36 10.26 -11.64
N ASP A 242 2.33 10.17 -10.74
CA ASP A 242 3.71 9.85 -11.07
C ASP A 242 3.97 8.34 -10.99
N ILE A 243 3.30 7.66 -10.04
CA ILE A 243 3.53 6.25 -9.70
C ILE A 243 2.20 5.49 -9.54
N VAL A 244 2.11 4.32 -10.21
CA VAL A 244 1.04 3.36 -10.00
C VAL A 244 1.56 2.17 -9.21
N ARG A 245 1.01 1.96 -8.01
CA ARG A 245 1.39 0.90 -7.08
C ARG A 245 0.45 -0.30 -7.19
N LEU A 246 1.01 -1.49 -7.34
CA LEU A 246 0.28 -2.76 -7.31
C LEU A 246 0.57 -3.48 -5.98
N SER A 247 -0.48 -3.86 -5.23
CA SER A 247 -0.33 -4.61 -3.99
C SER A 247 -0.15 -6.11 -4.27
N PRO A 248 0.90 -6.76 -3.75
CA PRO A 248 1.14 -8.19 -3.90
C PRO A 248 -0.07 -9.05 -3.50
N GLN A 249 -0.54 -9.88 -4.44
CA GLN A 249 -1.53 -10.94 -4.21
C GLN A 249 -0.92 -12.34 -4.35
N GLY A 250 0.27 -12.41 -4.94
CA GLY A 250 1.06 -13.61 -5.23
C GLY A 250 2.08 -13.28 -6.32
N GLU A 251 2.81 -14.28 -6.81
CA GLU A 251 3.81 -14.07 -7.88
C GLU A 251 3.20 -13.49 -9.17
N SER A 252 1.94 -13.80 -9.46
CA SER A 252 1.23 -13.28 -10.64
C SER A 252 1.12 -11.76 -10.65
N THR A 253 1.19 -11.10 -9.49
CA THR A 253 1.18 -9.62 -9.42
C THR A 253 2.36 -9.01 -10.17
N LEU A 254 3.50 -9.70 -10.27
CA LEU A 254 4.65 -9.20 -11.03
C LEU A 254 4.34 -9.11 -12.52
N ALA A 255 3.62 -10.08 -13.08
CA ALA A 255 3.18 -10.05 -14.48
C ALA A 255 2.07 -9.00 -14.71
N GLU A 256 1.26 -8.69 -13.70
CA GLU A 256 0.26 -7.62 -13.79
C GLU A 256 0.92 -6.23 -13.97
N VAL A 257 2.15 -6.02 -13.48
CA VAL A 257 2.89 -4.77 -13.75
C VAL A 257 3.09 -4.57 -15.25
N ASP A 258 3.50 -5.61 -15.96
CA ASP A 258 3.70 -5.55 -17.41
C ASP A 258 2.39 -5.32 -18.16
N ARG A 259 1.30 -5.94 -17.69
CA ARG A 259 -0.04 -5.75 -18.27
C ARG A 259 -0.56 -4.33 -18.07
N PHE A 260 -0.37 -3.76 -16.88
CA PHE A 260 -0.69 -2.36 -16.62
C PHE A 260 0.14 -1.45 -17.53
N ARG A 261 1.46 -1.66 -17.58
CA ARG A 261 2.36 -0.87 -18.42
C ARG A 261 1.97 -0.93 -19.91
N ALA A 262 1.60 -2.09 -20.42
CA ALA A 262 1.13 -2.26 -21.80
C ALA A 262 -0.15 -1.47 -22.09
N ASN A 263 -0.97 -1.18 -21.07
CA ASN A 263 -2.22 -0.44 -21.21
C ASN A 263 -2.13 1.05 -20.80
N GLU A 264 -0.94 1.62 -20.59
CA GLU A 264 -0.81 3.05 -20.24
C GLU A 264 -1.56 3.94 -21.26
N ALA A 265 -1.39 3.68 -22.55
CA ALA A 265 -2.08 4.42 -23.62
C ALA A 265 -3.53 3.97 -23.87
N GLY A 266 -4.07 3.03 -23.08
CA GLY A 266 -5.43 2.48 -23.26
C GLY A 266 -5.59 1.55 -24.47
N GLN A 267 -4.49 1.01 -25.01
CA GLN A 267 -4.47 0.21 -26.24
C GLN A 267 -4.53 -1.31 -25.99
N ALA A 268 -4.34 -1.76 -24.76
CA ALA A 268 -4.32 -3.16 -24.35
C ALA A 268 -5.23 -3.37 -23.12
N PRO A 269 -6.55 -3.11 -23.23
CA PRO A 269 -7.44 -3.10 -22.08
C PRO A 269 -7.40 -4.42 -21.31
N LEU A 270 -7.41 -4.31 -19.99
CA LEU A 270 -7.43 -5.46 -19.10
C LEU A 270 -8.85 -5.99 -18.96
N MET A 271 -8.98 -7.32 -18.91
CA MET A 271 -10.24 -7.97 -18.58
C MET A 271 -10.53 -7.75 -17.10
N MET A 272 -11.73 -7.26 -16.80
CA MET A 272 -12.24 -7.04 -15.44
C MET A 272 -13.58 -7.74 -15.31
N ALA A 273 -13.84 -8.35 -14.17
CA ALA A 273 -15.07 -9.12 -13.95
C ALA A 273 -15.82 -8.65 -12.69
N ARG A 274 -17.12 -8.39 -12.82
CA ARG A 274 -18.01 -8.18 -11.68
C ARG A 274 -17.89 -9.33 -10.68
N GLY A 275 -17.84 -8.97 -9.40
CA GLY A 275 -17.68 -9.93 -8.32
C GLY A 275 -16.23 -10.42 -8.12
N SER A 276 -15.28 -9.91 -8.91
CA SER A 276 -13.84 -10.14 -8.74
C SER A 276 -13.05 -8.83 -8.67
N ASP A 277 -13.38 -7.88 -9.53
CA ASP A 277 -12.74 -6.55 -9.61
C ASP A 277 -13.67 -5.43 -9.12
N CYS A 278 -13.07 -4.32 -8.69
CA CYS A 278 -13.76 -3.05 -8.45
C CYS A 278 -12.88 -1.83 -8.81
N ASN A 279 -13.52 -0.71 -9.14
CA ASN A 279 -12.87 0.58 -9.39
C ASN A 279 -13.74 1.76 -8.92
N GLY A 280 -14.74 1.48 -8.07
CA GLY A 280 -15.78 2.44 -7.73
C GLY A 280 -15.27 3.72 -7.07
N TYR A 281 -14.32 3.63 -6.12
CA TYR A 281 -13.81 4.83 -5.45
C TYR A 281 -13.19 5.84 -6.42
N TRP A 282 -12.33 5.37 -7.34
CA TRP A 282 -11.75 6.21 -8.40
C TRP A 282 -12.80 6.99 -9.18
N ARG A 283 -13.93 6.34 -9.44
CA ARG A 283 -15.05 6.82 -10.26
C ARG A 283 -16.17 7.49 -9.46
N ARG A 284 -15.95 7.76 -8.17
CA ARG A 284 -16.94 8.39 -7.28
C ARG A 284 -18.22 7.55 -7.12
N LEU A 285 -18.08 6.23 -7.14
CA LEU A 285 -19.10 5.23 -6.88
C LEU A 285 -18.80 4.50 -5.57
N ALA A 286 -19.71 3.60 -5.14
CA ALA A 286 -19.44 2.71 -4.02
C ALA A 286 -18.16 1.89 -4.27
N GLY A 287 -17.29 1.73 -3.28
CA GLY A 287 -15.97 1.10 -3.47
C GLY A 287 -15.98 -0.33 -4.04
N MET A 288 -17.09 -1.07 -3.85
CA MET A 288 -17.30 -2.41 -4.41
C MET A 288 -17.84 -2.43 -5.84
N ALA A 289 -18.20 -1.27 -6.39
CA ALA A 289 -18.72 -1.16 -7.75
C ALA A 289 -17.61 -1.34 -8.79
N LEU A 290 -18.01 -1.85 -9.95
CA LEU A 290 -17.18 -1.92 -11.15
C LEU A 290 -17.90 -1.18 -12.28
N GLU A 291 -17.21 -0.23 -12.90
CA GLU A 291 -17.70 0.52 -14.06
C GLU A 291 -16.66 0.49 -15.19
N GLY A 292 -17.12 0.33 -16.44
CA GLY A 292 -16.26 0.29 -17.63
C GLY A 292 -16.07 -1.10 -18.25
N GLU A 293 -16.98 -2.05 -18.00
CA GLU A 293 -16.99 -3.35 -18.68
C GLU A 293 -17.14 -3.19 -20.20
N ARG A 294 -16.39 -3.99 -20.96
CA ARG A 294 -16.81 -4.45 -22.28
C ARG A 294 -17.06 -5.94 -22.20
#